data_AF-A0A972GSE8-F1
#
_entry.id   AF-A0A972GSE8-F1
#
_cell.length_a   1.000
_cell.length_b   1.000
_cell.length_c   1.000
_cell.angle_alpha   90.00
_cell.angle_beta   90.00
_cell.angle_gamma   90.00
#
_symmetry.space_group_name_H-M   'P 1'
#
loop_
_entity.id
_entity.type
_entity.pdbx_description
1 polymer ?
#
loop_
_entity_poly.entity_id
_entity_poly.type
_entity_poly.pdbx_seq_one_letter_code
_entity_poly.pdbx_strand_id
1 'polypeptide(L)'
;MGTTDIVNLTQVEAADSVSKLEDGLGADIVYECAGKSNAVGMAFSIARRGGKVVLLGAACKDAKKVDKALDVLDSGKGIGKTLIELT
;
A
#
# COMPACT_ATOMS: atom_id res chain seq x y z
N MET A 1 -11.43 19.82 -0.13
CA MET A 1 -10.47 18.79 -0.59
C MET A 1 -11.32 17.66 -1.16
N GLY A 2 -11.17 17.31 -2.44
CA GLY A 2 -12.12 16.47 -3.21
C GLY A 2 -12.12 14.98 -2.89
N THR A 3 -12.11 14.62 -1.62
CA THR A 3 -12.20 13.24 -1.13
C THR A 3 -13.66 12.79 -1.16
N THR A 4 -13.93 11.62 -1.72
CA THR A 4 -15.28 11.02 -1.77
C THR A 4 -15.58 10.20 -0.52
N ASP A 5 -14.57 9.50 0.01
CA ASP A 5 -14.74 8.52 1.10
C ASP A 5 -13.67 8.69 2.16
N ILE A 6 -14.06 8.53 3.43
CA ILE A 6 -13.17 8.62 4.58
C ILE A 6 -13.35 7.36 5.43
N VAL A 7 -12.24 6.70 5.74
CA VAL A 7 -12.23 5.45 6.51
C VAL A 7 -11.50 5.67 7.84
N ASN A 8 -12.16 5.36 8.95
CA ASN A 8 -11.55 5.40 10.28
C ASN A 8 -11.03 4.00 10.69
N LEU A 9 -9.71 3.85 10.67
CA LEU A 9 -9.03 2.59 10.97
C LEU A 9 -9.11 2.14 12.45
N THR A 10 -9.68 2.95 13.35
CA THR A 10 -9.97 2.50 14.73
C THR A 10 -11.29 1.72 14.83
N GLN A 11 -12.07 1.69 13.76
CA GLN A 11 -13.41 1.09 13.73
C GLN A 11 -13.54 -0.04 12.70
N VAL A 12 -12.74 0.01 11.63
CA VAL A 12 -12.81 -0.93 10.51
C VAL A 12 -11.42 -1.29 10.00
N GLU A 13 -11.33 -2.43 9.34
CA GLU A 13 -10.13 -2.87 8.64
C GLU A 13 -10.00 -2.20 7.27
N ALA A 14 -8.77 -1.82 6.92
CA ALA A 14 -8.48 -1.12 5.67
C ALA A 14 -8.79 -1.96 4.43
N ALA A 15 -8.38 -3.24 4.43
CA ALA A 15 -8.58 -4.15 3.32
C ALA A 15 -10.07 -4.38 3.02
N ASP A 16 -10.88 -4.55 4.05
CA ASP A 16 -12.33 -4.72 3.91
C ASP A 16 -12.99 -3.45 3.37
N SER A 17 -12.54 -2.29 3.83
CA SER A 17 -13.07 -0.99 3.40
C SER A 17 -12.75 -0.74 1.93
N VAL A 18 -11.49 -0.92 1.52
CA VAL A 18 -11.08 -0.75 0.12
C VAL A 18 -11.71 -1.81 -0.79
N SER A 19 -11.81 -3.06 -0.33
CA SER A 19 -12.49 -4.12 -1.07
C SER A 19 -13.95 -3.77 -1.37
N LYS A 20 -14.68 -3.18 -0.42
CA LYS A 20 -16.07 -2.73 -0.63
C LYS A 20 -16.17 -1.55 -1.59
N LEU A 21 -15.21 -0.63 -1.56
CA LEU A 21 -15.22 0.57 -2.42
C LEU A 21 -14.80 0.25 -3.86
N GLU A 22 -13.91 -0.73 -4.04
CA GLU A 22 -13.25 -1.04 -5.32
C GLU A 22 -13.64 -2.43 -5.86
N ASP A 23 -14.84 -2.92 -5.55
CA ASP A 23 -15.38 -4.21 -6.03
C ASP A 23 -14.42 -5.40 -5.85
N GLY A 24 -13.68 -5.41 -4.74
CA GLY A 24 -12.71 -6.44 -4.37
C GLY A 24 -11.38 -6.37 -5.12
N LEU A 25 -11.15 -5.37 -5.97
CA LEU A 25 -9.93 -5.25 -6.77
C LEU A 25 -8.77 -4.63 -5.98
N GLY A 26 -9.07 -3.69 -5.08
CA GLY A 26 -8.06 -2.84 -4.44
C GLY A 26 -7.85 -1.51 -5.19
N ALA A 27 -7.06 -0.60 -4.62
CA ALA A 27 -6.79 0.70 -5.22
C ALA A 27 -5.77 0.62 -6.37
N ASP A 28 -5.96 1.42 -7.43
CA ASP A 28 -4.99 1.58 -8.53
C ASP A 28 -3.65 2.12 -8.03
N ILE A 29 -3.73 3.17 -7.21
CA ILE A 29 -2.59 3.90 -6.66
C ILE A 29 -2.87 4.16 -5.19
N VAL A 30 -1.93 3.81 -4.33
CA VAL A 30 -1.97 4.08 -2.89
C VAL A 30 -0.85 5.06 -2.54
N TYR A 31 -1.20 6.19 -1.94
CA TYR A 31 -0.23 7.14 -1.40
C TYR A 31 -0.08 6.92 0.11
N GLU A 32 1.11 6.55 0.57
CA GLU A 32 1.45 6.49 1.98
C GLU A 32 2.16 7.79 2.37
N CYS A 33 1.59 8.52 3.32
CA CYS A 33 2.13 9.80 3.78
C CYS A 33 2.37 9.86 5.29
N ALA A 34 2.05 8.81 6.04
CA ALA A 34 2.17 8.79 7.49
C ALA A 34 3.56 8.30 7.95
N GLY A 35 4.31 7.60 7.08
CA GLY A 35 5.67 7.14 7.33
C GLY A 35 5.77 6.08 8.43
N LYS A 36 4.66 5.42 8.81
CA LYS A 36 4.63 4.37 9.85
C LYS A 36 4.72 2.99 9.21
N SER A 37 5.52 2.10 9.80
CA SER A 37 5.80 0.76 9.26
C SER A 37 4.53 -0.07 9.03
N ASN A 38 3.54 0.05 9.92
CA ASN A 38 2.23 -0.60 9.74
C ASN A 38 1.40 0.01 8.61
N ALA A 39 1.45 1.33 8.42
CA ALA A 39 0.78 2.02 7.32
C ALA A 39 1.41 1.67 5.97
N VAL A 40 2.74 1.56 5.90
CA VAL A 40 3.45 1.09 4.70
C VAL A 40 3.03 -0.34 4.34
N GLY A 41 3.04 -1.27 5.31
CA GLY A 41 2.58 -2.64 5.07
C GLY A 41 1.11 -2.72 4.62
N MET A 42 0.25 -1.91 5.25
CA MET A 42 -1.16 -1.79 4.88
C MET A 42 -1.33 -1.26 3.45
N ALA A 43 -0.55 -0.26 3.04
CA ALA A 43 -0.61 0.33 1.71
C ALA A 43 -0.39 -0.73 0.60
N PHE A 44 0.57 -1.64 0.79
CA PHE A 44 0.77 -2.77 -0.12
C PHE A 44 -0.38 -3.78 -0.11
N SER A 45 -1.07 -3.96 1.02
CA SER A 45 -2.16 -4.94 1.13
C SER A 45 -3.45 -4.51 0.45
N ILE A 46 -3.65 -3.20 0.27
CA ILE A 46 -4.86 -2.62 -0.34
C ILE A 46 -4.67 -2.21 -1.80
N ALA A 47 -3.43 -2.24 -2.29
CA ALA A 47 -3.14 -1.98 -3.71
C ALA A 47 -3.58 -3.18 -4.57
N ARG A 48 -4.19 -2.90 -5.72
CA ARG A 48 -4.59 -3.95 -6.68
C ARG A 48 -3.38 -4.60 -7.34
N ARG A 49 -3.60 -5.76 -7.97
CA ARG A 49 -2.56 -6.40 -8.81
C ARG A 49 -2.16 -5.47 -9.95
N GLY A 50 -0.86 -5.21 -10.09
CA GLY A 50 -0.33 -4.25 -11.05
C GLY A 50 -0.52 -2.78 -10.66
N GLY A 51 -1.13 -2.51 -9.51
CA GLY A 51 -1.24 -1.18 -8.91
C GLY A 51 0.09 -0.68 -8.37
N LYS A 52 0.09 0.59 -7.93
CA LYS A 52 1.30 1.28 -7.44
C LYS A 52 1.11 1.72 -5.99
N VAL A 53 2.20 1.67 -5.23
CA VAL A 53 2.29 2.29 -3.91
C VAL A 53 3.36 3.38 -3.98
N VAL A 54 2.96 4.62 -3.71
CA VAL A 54 3.81 5.80 -3.68
C VAL A 54 4.06 6.16 -2.23
N LEU A 55 5.33 6.13 -1.82
CA LEU A 55 5.74 6.51 -0.46
C LEU A 55 6.14 7.99 -0.50
N LEU A 56 5.34 8.83 0.15
CA LEU A 56 5.56 10.27 0.23
C LEU A 56 6.18 10.62 1.59
N GLY A 57 7.44 11.09 1.55
CA GLY A 57 8.19 11.52 2.73
C GLY A 57 9.32 10.57 3.14
N ALA A 58 10.22 11.05 4.01
CA ALA A 58 11.30 10.22 4.53
C ALA A 58 10.72 9.14 5.45
N ALA A 59 10.86 7.87 5.05
CA ALA A 59 10.46 6.74 5.88
C ALA A 59 11.08 6.86 7.27
N CYS A 60 10.29 6.71 8.33
CA CYS A 60 10.80 6.74 9.70
C CYS A 60 11.92 5.71 9.87
N LYS A 61 12.92 6.03 10.69
CA LYS A 61 14.10 5.17 10.98
C LYS A 61 13.73 3.74 11.41
N ASP A 62 12.51 3.55 11.91
CA ASP A 62 11.97 2.29 12.42
C ASP A 62 10.96 1.61 11.45
N ALA A 63 10.96 1.99 10.17
CA ALA A 63 10.31 1.23 9.12
C ALA A 63 10.87 -0.20 9.17
N LYS A 64 10.17 -1.11 9.87
CA LYS A 64 10.46 -2.53 9.81
C LYS A 64 10.50 -2.87 8.34
N LYS A 65 11.60 -3.48 7.89
CA LYS A 65 11.76 -3.91 6.51
C LYS A 65 10.44 -4.53 6.08
N VAL A 66 9.78 -3.88 5.13
CA VAL A 66 8.65 -4.49 4.44
C VAL A 66 9.27 -5.54 3.53
N ASP A 67 9.60 -6.68 4.15
CA ASP A 67 10.11 -7.89 3.51
C ASP A 67 8.96 -8.56 2.73
N LYS A 68 8.48 -7.83 1.72
CA LYS A 68 7.72 -8.37 0.58
C LYS A 68 8.24 -7.81 -0.74
N ALA A 69 8.77 -6.58 -0.75
CA ALA A 69 9.38 -6.02 -1.95
C ALA A 69 10.66 -6.77 -2.37
N LEU A 70 11.47 -7.23 -1.39
CA LEU A 70 12.66 -8.03 -1.67
C LEU A 70 12.33 -9.51 -1.97
N ASP A 71 11.31 -10.09 -1.30
CA ASP A 71 10.82 -11.45 -1.62
C ASP A 71 10.19 -11.57 -3.02
N VAL A 72 9.58 -10.50 -3.53
CA VAL A 72 9.09 -10.43 -4.91
C VAL A 72 10.24 -10.37 -5.92
N LEU A 73 11.41 -9.85 -5.53
CA LEU A 73 12.60 -9.80 -6.37
C LEU A 73 13.39 -11.12 -6.32
N ASP A 74 13.50 -11.78 -5.17
CA ASP A 74 14.31 -12.99 -4.98
C ASP A 74 13.59 -14.32 -5.33
N SER A 75 12.25 -14.34 -5.43
CA SER A 75 11.49 -15.60 -5.66
C SER A 75 11.27 -16.00 -7.11
N GLY A 76 11.80 -15.28 -8.10
CA GLY A 76 11.84 -15.73 -9.51
C GLY A 76 10.50 -16.09 -10.16
N LYS A 77 9.36 -15.72 -9.57
CA LYS A 77 8.01 -15.94 -10.11
C LYS A 77 7.38 -14.59 -10.47
N GLY A 78 7.68 -14.12 -11.67
CA GLY A 78 7.18 -12.86 -12.18
C GLY A 78 5.65 -12.82 -12.31
N ILE A 79 5.06 -11.68 -11.93
CA ILE A 79 3.86 -11.06 -12.51
C ILE A 79 3.80 -9.58 -12.06
N GLY A 80 4.23 -8.66 -12.91
CA GLY A 80 4.06 -7.21 -12.73
C GLY A 80 5.09 -6.54 -11.83
N LYS A 81 5.91 -5.64 -12.40
CA LYS A 81 6.88 -4.84 -11.63
C LYS A 81 6.12 -3.83 -10.76
N THR A 82 5.98 -4.10 -9.47
CA THR A 82 5.59 -3.05 -8.50
C THR A 82 6.77 -2.09 -8.38
N LEU A 83 6.68 -0.96 -9.08
CA LEU A 83 7.69 0.10 -9.02
C LEU A 83 7.48 0.89 -7.73
N ILE A 84 8.46 0.82 -6.82
CA ILE A 84 8.53 1.69 -5.64
C ILE A 84 9.27 2.95 -6.09
N GLU A 85 8.51 4.00 -6.38
CA GLU A 85 9.08 5.30 -6.76
C GLU A 85 9.21 6.15 -5.50
N LEU A 86 10.44 6.22 -4.97
CA LEU A 86 10.82 7.10 -3.86
C LEU A 86 11.33 8.40 -4.51
N THR A 87 10.48 9.44 -4.55
CA THR A 87 10.86 10.79 -4.99
C THR A 87 11.28 11.64 -3.79
#